data_AF-A0AAT9LNA2-F1
#
_entry.id   AF-A0AAT9LNA2-F1
#
_cell.length_a   1.000
_cell.length_b   1.000
_cell.length_c   1.000
_cell.angle_alpha   90.00
_cell.angle_beta   90.00
_cell.angle_gamma   90.00
#
_symmetry.space_group_name_H-M   'P 1'
#
loop_
_entity.id
_entity.type
_entity.pdbx_description
1 polymer ?
#
loop_
_entity_poly.entity_id
_entity_poly.type
_entity_poly.pdbx_seq_one_letter_code
_entity_poly.pdbx_strand_id
1 'polypeptide(L)'
;MQLTDAWRLSPERRRHRRGGWLTVVLAVAVGVTSFVLYRDYRITLGYEQVLPGQLPYLVLAVATAVVFGMLALFVNLAYRDALQREHAQRWRVDEAKQQLDRAEEAADKRGPMDLTVLWMVTQRRLDYYHALATSQAERSFHQAQRSMAVGFAVLVIAVVVVACTGSLVVTITAAVVGVIGAALAALLGRSFLRTQEATAERLRLYFEQPFAFSRQLSAERLLILLEAEDRAAAVRDLIRAVMTMQLEPVEPVKRGRHSSVPD
;
A
#
# COMPACT_ATOMS: atom_id res chain seq x y z
N MET A 1 -10.92 -27.14 5.99
CA MET A 1 -10.45 -27.00 4.60
C MET A 1 -9.16 -26.20 4.63
N GLN A 2 -8.03 -26.73 4.17
CA GLN A 2 -6.76 -26.00 4.24
C GLN A 2 -6.77 -24.83 3.24
N LEU A 3 -6.18 -23.68 3.62
CA LEU A 3 -6.12 -22.44 2.82
C LEU A 3 -5.62 -22.67 1.38
N THR A 4 -4.73 -23.63 1.20
CA THR A 4 -4.16 -24.06 -0.08
C THR A 4 -5.18 -24.67 -1.04
N ASP A 5 -6.15 -25.43 -0.54
CA ASP A 5 -7.18 -26.09 -1.35
C ASP A 5 -8.29 -25.12 -1.74
N ALA A 6 -8.65 -24.20 -0.84
CA ALA A 6 -9.61 -23.14 -1.12
C ALA A 6 -9.14 -22.23 -2.29
N TRP A 7 -7.85 -21.91 -2.36
CA TRP A 7 -7.29 -21.14 -3.47
C TRP A 7 -7.30 -21.91 -4.80
N ARG A 8 -7.05 -23.23 -4.77
CA ARG A 8 -7.00 -24.03 -6.01
C ARG A 8 -8.35 -24.07 -6.73
N LEU A 9 -9.44 -24.05 -5.98
CA LEU A 9 -10.82 -24.13 -6.47
C LEU A 9 -11.45 -22.76 -6.74
N SER A 10 -10.80 -21.65 -6.35
CA SER A 10 -11.40 -20.33 -6.46
C SER A 10 -11.61 -19.90 -7.93
N PRO A 11 -12.73 -19.23 -8.25
CA PRO A 11 -12.98 -18.68 -9.59
C PRO A 11 -11.96 -17.61 -9.99
N GLU A 12 -11.33 -16.98 -9.00
CA GLU A 12 -10.33 -15.92 -9.18
C GLU A 12 -9.05 -16.45 -9.84
N ARG A 13 -8.63 -17.69 -9.51
CA ARG A 13 -7.53 -18.37 -10.18
C ARG A 13 -7.80 -18.61 -11.68
N ARG A 14 -9.05 -18.90 -12.05
CA ARG A 14 -9.45 -19.09 -13.46
C ARG A 14 -9.40 -17.77 -14.24
N ARG A 15 -9.81 -16.65 -13.63
CA ARG A 15 -9.64 -15.31 -14.22
C ARG A 15 -8.16 -14.95 -14.39
N HIS A 16 -7.32 -15.22 -13.38
CA HIS A 16 -5.87 -14.98 -13.47
C HIS A 16 -5.24 -15.71 -14.66
N ARG A 17 -5.55 -16.99 -14.86
CA ARG A 17 -4.94 -17.77 -15.95
C ARG A 17 -5.28 -17.20 -17.34
N ARG A 18 -6.45 -16.58 -17.50
CA ARG A 18 -6.83 -15.87 -18.73
C ARG A 18 -6.14 -14.50 -18.85
N GLY A 19 -6.08 -13.74 -17.76
CA GLY A 19 -5.45 -12.41 -17.74
C GLY A 19 -3.93 -12.44 -17.97
N GLY A 20 -3.24 -13.39 -17.35
CA GLY A 20 -1.79 -13.55 -17.52
C GLY A 20 -1.37 -14.01 -18.92
N TRP A 21 -2.25 -14.71 -19.65
CA TRP A 21 -2.01 -15.03 -21.06
C TRP A 21 -2.11 -13.77 -21.93
N LEU A 22 -3.10 -12.90 -21.67
CA LEU A 22 -3.27 -11.65 -22.42
C LEU A 22 -2.08 -10.70 -22.26
N THR A 23 -1.47 -10.61 -21.07
CA THR A 23 -0.29 -9.76 -20.88
C THR A 23 0.93 -10.27 -21.65
N VAL A 24 1.12 -11.59 -21.70
CA VAL A 24 2.18 -12.21 -22.52
C VAL A 24 1.93 -11.98 -24.00
N VAL A 25 0.70 -12.19 -24.48
CA VAL A 25 0.34 -11.93 -25.88
C VAL A 25 0.54 -10.45 -26.23
N LEU A 26 0.16 -9.53 -25.35
CA LEU A 26 0.35 -8.11 -25.55
C LEU A 26 1.84 -7.74 -25.61
N ALA A 27 2.68 -8.30 -24.73
CA ALA A 27 4.12 -8.07 -24.75
C ALA A 27 4.77 -8.58 -26.05
N VAL A 28 4.38 -9.77 -26.50
CA VAL A 28 4.83 -10.33 -27.79
C VAL A 28 4.36 -9.45 -28.94
N ALA A 29 3.09 -9.03 -28.94
CA ALA A 29 2.55 -8.15 -29.97
C ALA A 29 3.32 -6.83 -30.03
N VAL A 30 3.56 -6.16 -28.89
CA VAL A 30 4.35 -4.92 -28.84
C VAL A 30 5.77 -5.14 -29.38
N GLY A 31 6.43 -6.24 -29.02
CA GLY A 31 7.75 -6.58 -29.54
C GLY A 31 7.75 -6.76 -31.07
N VAL A 32 6.76 -7.48 -31.61
CA VAL A 32 6.60 -7.70 -33.05
C VAL A 32 6.28 -6.39 -33.78
N THR A 33 5.34 -5.59 -33.27
CA THR A 33 4.96 -4.31 -33.91
C THR A 33 6.13 -3.32 -33.89
N SER A 34 6.90 -3.27 -32.80
CA SER A 34 8.10 -2.44 -32.71
C SER A 34 9.17 -2.87 -33.70
N PHE A 35 9.35 -4.18 -33.93
CA PHE A 35 10.25 -4.71 -34.95
C PHE A 35 9.79 -4.35 -36.37
N VAL A 36 8.50 -4.50 -36.66
CA VAL A 36 7.93 -4.21 -37.99
C VAL A 36 8.02 -2.72 -38.32
N LEU A 37 7.60 -1.83 -37.42
CA LEU A 37 7.68 -0.38 -37.62
C LEU A 37 9.13 0.09 -37.84
N TYR A 38 10.08 -0.50 -37.12
CA TYR A 38 11.49 -0.16 -37.26
C TYR A 38 12.07 -0.67 -38.59
N ARG A 39 11.66 -1.85 -39.06
CA ARG A 39 12.00 -2.38 -40.39
C ARG A 39 11.49 -1.45 -41.49
N ASP A 40 10.22 -1.05 -41.40
CA ASP A 40 9.55 -0.23 -42.41
C ASP A 40 10.13 1.19 -42.49
N TYR A 41 10.39 1.83 -41.35
CA TYR A 41 11.03 3.15 -41.27
C TYR A 41 12.35 3.22 -42.08
N ARG A 42 13.10 2.10 -42.11
CA ARG A 42 14.38 2.04 -42.82
C ARG A 42 14.24 1.88 -44.33
N ILE A 43 13.25 1.10 -44.78
CA ILE A 43 12.93 0.94 -46.21
C ILE A 43 12.57 2.30 -46.80
N THR A 44 11.78 3.08 -46.06
CA THR A 44 11.30 4.40 -46.49
C THR A 44 12.40 5.47 -46.55
N LEU A 45 13.48 5.35 -45.76
CA LEU A 45 14.58 6.33 -45.73
C LEU A 45 15.70 6.08 -46.76
N GLY A 46 15.62 5.02 -47.58
CA GLY A 46 16.58 4.81 -48.67
C GLY A 46 18.02 4.49 -48.24
N TYR A 47 18.25 4.10 -46.97
CA TYR A 47 19.56 3.64 -46.49
C TYR A 47 19.86 2.21 -46.99
N GLU A 48 20.02 2.05 -48.30
CA GLU A 48 20.45 0.79 -48.91
C GLU A 48 21.98 0.61 -48.93
N GLN A 49 22.76 1.66 -48.68
CA GLN A 49 24.22 1.55 -48.83
C GLN A 49 24.96 1.30 -47.50
N VAL A 50 25.30 0.02 -47.33
CA VAL A 50 26.59 -0.48 -46.82
C VAL A 50 27.02 0.00 -45.43
N LEU A 51 26.50 -0.64 -44.38
CA LEU A 51 27.32 -0.93 -43.20
C LEU A 51 27.30 -2.45 -42.93
N PRO A 52 28.44 -3.16 -43.02
CA PRO A 52 28.54 -4.56 -42.62
C PRO A 52 28.46 -4.63 -41.10
N GLY A 53 27.28 -4.99 -40.60
CA GLY A 53 27.04 -5.10 -39.17
C GLY A 53 25.55 -5.05 -38.85
N GLN A 54 24.80 -6.10 -39.20
CA GLN A 54 23.43 -6.28 -38.69
C GLN A 54 23.39 -6.55 -37.17
N LEU A 55 24.56 -6.87 -36.58
CA LEU A 55 24.76 -7.20 -35.17
C LEU A 55 24.21 -6.15 -34.18
N PRO A 56 24.59 -4.85 -34.22
CA PRO A 56 24.08 -3.86 -33.27
C PRO A 56 22.55 -3.73 -33.28
N TYR A 57 21.90 -3.95 -34.43
CA TYR A 57 20.45 -3.83 -34.56
C TYR A 57 19.71 -5.06 -34.02
N LEU A 58 20.22 -6.26 -34.30
CA LEU A 58 19.73 -7.47 -33.67
C LEU A 58 19.90 -7.40 -32.16
N VAL A 59 21.02 -6.86 -31.68
CA VAL A 59 21.26 -6.63 -30.25
C VAL A 59 20.23 -5.67 -29.67
N LEU A 60 19.89 -4.56 -30.35
CA LEU A 60 18.86 -3.62 -29.88
C LEU A 60 17.45 -4.24 -29.83
N ALA A 61 17.06 -4.96 -30.88
CA ALA A 61 15.76 -5.61 -30.95
C ALA A 61 15.62 -6.70 -29.88
N VAL A 62 16.68 -7.49 -29.67
CA VAL A 62 16.72 -8.48 -28.60
C VAL A 62 16.70 -7.81 -27.24
N ALA A 63 17.46 -6.72 -27.04
CA ALA A 63 17.48 -5.99 -25.77
C ALA A 63 16.10 -5.41 -25.42
N THR A 64 15.42 -4.77 -26.37
CA THR A 64 14.06 -4.24 -26.15
C THR A 64 13.06 -5.36 -25.89
N ALA A 65 13.10 -6.46 -26.65
CA ALA A 65 12.24 -7.63 -26.41
C ALA A 65 12.48 -8.25 -25.02
N VAL A 66 13.73 -8.35 -24.58
CA VAL A 66 14.10 -8.86 -23.25
C VAL A 66 13.58 -7.93 -22.16
N VAL A 67 13.74 -6.62 -22.30
CA VAL A 67 13.26 -5.64 -21.31
C VAL A 67 11.73 -5.68 -21.20
N PHE A 68 11.00 -5.69 -22.32
CA PHE A 68 9.54 -5.81 -22.30
C PHE A 68 9.08 -7.18 -21.77
N GLY A 69 9.80 -8.26 -22.08
CA GLY A 69 9.55 -9.59 -21.54
C GLY A 69 9.74 -9.65 -20.03
N MET A 70 10.83 -9.07 -19.51
CA MET A 70 11.09 -8.95 -18.07
C MET A 70 10.02 -8.10 -17.38
N LEU A 71 9.61 -6.98 -17.99
CA LEU A 71 8.54 -6.13 -17.46
C LEU A 71 7.21 -6.87 -17.40
N ALA A 72 6.84 -7.58 -18.46
CA ALA A 72 5.61 -8.38 -18.52
C ALA A 72 5.63 -9.52 -17.50
N LEU A 73 6.76 -10.22 -17.35
CA LEU A 73 6.96 -11.25 -16.33
C LEU A 73 6.83 -10.67 -14.93
N PHE A 74 7.48 -9.53 -14.66
CA PHE A 74 7.41 -8.84 -13.37
C PHE A 74 5.97 -8.43 -13.04
N VAL A 75 5.24 -7.82 -13.98
CA VAL A 75 3.83 -7.46 -13.80
C VAL A 75 2.97 -8.70 -13.52
N ASN A 76 3.21 -9.80 -14.23
CA ASN A 76 2.47 -11.04 -14.03
C ASN A 76 2.74 -11.68 -12.66
N LEU A 77 4.01 -11.72 -12.22
CA LEU A 77 4.39 -12.21 -10.89
C LEU A 77 3.81 -11.32 -9.79
N ALA A 78 3.92 -9.99 -9.93
CA ALA A 78 3.37 -9.03 -8.98
C ALA A 78 1.84 -9.12 -8.89
N TYR A 79 1.16 -9.36 -10.02
CA TYR A 79 -0.27 -9.58 -10.07
C TYR A 79 -0.69 -10.90 -9.41
N ARG A 80 0.09 -11.97 -9.61
CA ARG A 80 -0.13 -13.26 -8.96
C ARG A 80 -0.03 -13.14 -7.44
N ASP A 81 1.02 -12.50 -6.97
CA ASP A 81 1.22 -12.20 -5.55
C ASP A 81 0.09 -11.33 -5.00
N ALA A 82 -0.39 -10.36 -5.78
CA ALA A 82 -1.52 -9.51 -5.41
C ALA A 82 -2.76 -10.32 -5.07
N LEU A 83 -3.14 -11.24 -5.96
CA LEU A 83 -4.36 -12.01 -5.85
C LEU A 83 -4.30 -13.01 -4.69
N GLN A 84 -3.14 -13.63 -4.47
CA GLN A 84 -2.98 -14.53 -3.31
C GLN A 84 -3.13 -13.76 -2.00
N ARG A 85 -2.53 -12.57 -1.89
CA ARG A 85 -2.65 -11.71 -0.70
C ARG A 85 -4.08 -11.20 -0.53
N GLU A 86 -4.75 -10.81 -1.62
CA GLU A 86 -6.12 -10.31 -1.57
C GLU A 86 -7.07 -11.35 -1.00
N HIS A 87 -6.95 -12.62 -1.41
CA HIS A 87 -7.72 -13.70 -0.82
C HIS A 87 -7.43 -13.92 0.66
N ALA A 88 -6.15 -13.97 1.04
CA ALA A 88 -5.76 -14.13 2.43
C ALA A 88 -6.26 -12.96 3.31
N GLN A 89 -6.32 -11.75 2.76
CA GLN A 89 -6.89 -10.58 3.42
C GLN A 89 -8.41 -10.65 3.53
N ARG A 90 -9.11 -11.02 2.45
CA ARG A 90 -10.57 -11.20 2.48
C ARG A 90 -10.96 -12.22 3.54
N TRP A 91 -10.24 -13.33 3.61
CA TRP A 91 -10.45 -14.34 4.64
C TRP A 91 -10.30 -13.77 6.07
N ARG A 92 -9.25 -12.99 6.34
CA ARG A 92 -9.05 -12.35 7.65
C ARG A 92 -10.18 -11.40 8.03
N VAL A 93 -10.65 -10.58 7.08
CA VAL A 93 -11.76 -9.64 7.31
C VAL A 93 -13.09 -10.39 7.49
N ASP A 94 -13.35 -11.42 6.69
CA ASP A 94 -14.55 -12.25 6.78
C ASP A 94 -14.58 -13.03 8.09
N GLU A 95 -13.44 -13.54 8.57
CA GLU A 95 -13.32 -14.20 9.85
C GLU A 95 -13.59 -13.23 11.01
N ALA A 96 -13.00 -12.03 10.98
CA ALA A 96 -13.27 -10.99 11.97
C ALA A 96 -14.75 -10.58 11.97
N LYS A 97 -15.37 -10.47 10.78
CA LYS A 97 -16.79 -10.18 10.63
C LYS A 97 -17.66 -11.29 11.22
N GLN A 98 -17.38 -12.56 10.91
CA GLN A 98 -18.12 -13.68 11.49
C GLN A 98 -18.01 -13.73 13.01
N GLN A 99 -16.84 -13.40 13.57
CA GLN A 99 -16.67 -13.33 15.02
C GLN A 99 -17.49 -12.20 15.64
N LEU A 100 -17.60 -11.06 14.95
CA LEU A 100 -18.48 -9.96 15.34
C LEU A 100 -19.95 -10.37 15.26
N ASP A 101 -20.41 -10.92 14.14
CA ASP A 101 -21.80 -11.34 13.93
C ASP A 101 -22.23 -12.34 15.01
N ARG A 102 -21.37 -13.32 15.36
CA ARG A 102 -21.64 -14.27 16.46
C ARG A 102 -21.73 -13.59 17.83
N ALA A 103 -20.90 -12.58 18.08
CA ALA A 103 -20.93 -11.85 19.34
C ALA A 103 -22.20 -10.98 19.43
N GLU A 104 -22.63 -10.37 18.32
CA GLU A 104 -23.87 -9.60 18.24
C GLU A 104 -25.10 -10.50 18.41
N GLU A 105 -25.15 -11.67 17.75
CA GLU A 105 -26.22 -12.65 17.96
C GLU A 105 -26.28 -13.17 19.40
N ALA A 106 -25.12 -13.41 20.02
CA ALA A 106 -25.07 -13.83 21.42
C ALA A 106 -25.54 -12.72 22.36
N ALA A 107 -25.29 -11.46 22.01
CA ALA A 107 -25.77 -10.31 22.77
C ALA A 107 -27.27 -10.14 22.68
N ASP A 108 -27.82 -10.27 21.46
CA ASP A 108 -29.26 -10.14 21.21
C ASP A 108 -30.06 -11.20 21.98
N LYS A 109 -29.52 -12.43 22.08
CA LYS A 109 -30.12 -13.54 22.85
C LYS A 109 -30.06 -13.36 24.36
N ARG A 110 -29.05 -12.66 24.90
CA ARG A 110 -28.86 -12.47 26.36
C ARG A 110 -29.52 -11.20 26.90
N GLY A 111 -29.95 -10.30 26.02
CA GLY A 111 -30.61 -9.05 26.37
C GLY A 111 -29.63 -7.90 26.70
N PRO A 112 -30.07 -6.64 26.54
CA PRO A 112 -29.20 -5.45 26.54
C PRO A 112 -28.58 -5.06 27.90
N MET A 113 -28.74 -5.85 28.97
CA MET A 113 -28.34 -5.46 30.33
C MET A 113 -27.02 -6.07 30.84
N ASP A 114 -26.40 -7.03 30.14
CA ASP A 114 -25.11 -7.57 30.55
C ASP A 114 -23.95 -6.70 30.02
N LEU A 115 -23.34 -5.92 30.91
CA LEU A 115 -22.17 -5.08 30.61
C LEU A 115 -21.01 -5.89 30.00
N THR A 116 -20.85 -7.14 30.42
CA THR A 116 -19.81 -8.04 29.92
C THR A 116 -20.01 -8.35 28.44
N VAL A 117 -21.27 -8.56 28.04
CA VAL A 117 -21.67 -8.82 26.67
C VAL A 117 -21.47 -7.58 25.80
N LEU A 118 -21.88 -6.40 26.29
CA LEU A 118 -21.69 -5.14 25.56
C LEU A 118 -20.20 -4.82 25.34
N TRP A 119 -19.36 -5.06 26.35
CA TRP A 119 -17.91 -4.92 26.25
C TRP A 119 -17.32 -5.87 25.21
N MET A 120 -17.72 -7.14 25.23
CA MET A 120 -17.26 -8.14 24.26
C MET A 120 -17.59 -7.72 22.83
N VAL A 121 -18.84 -7.32 22.56
CA VAL A 121 -19.26 -6.85 21.23
C VAL A 121 -18.47 -5.62 20.81
N THR A 122 -18.25 -4.67 21.71
CA THR A 122 -17.47 -3.46 21.44
C THR A 122 -16.03 -3.80 21.06
N GLN A 123 -15.39 -4.71 21.80
CA GLN A 123 -14.04 -5.17 21.49
C GLN A 123 -13.99 -5.86 20.13
N ARG A 124 -14.97 -6.70 19.80
CA ARG A 124 -15.06 -7.35 18.48
C ARG A 124 -15.26 -6.35 17.34
N ARG A 125 -16.03 -5.29 17.55
CA ARG A 125 -16.17 -4.20 16.56
C ARG A 125 -14.84 -3.50 16.34
N LEU A 126 -14.10 -3.20 17.41
CA LEU A 126 -12.76 -2.61 17.31
C LEU A 126 -11.80 -3.52 16.53
N ASP A 127 -11.77 -4.82 16.84
CA ASP A 127 -10.94 -5.79 16.13
C ASP A 127 -11.29 -5.84 14.63
N TYR A 128 -12.58 -5.86 14.29
CA TYR A 128 -13.05 -5.83 12.91
C TYR A 128 -12.63 -4.55 12.18
N TYR A 129 -12.83 -3.38 12.79
CA TYR A 129 -12.39 -2.11 12.21
C TYR A 129 -10.87 -2.02 12.06
N HIS A 130 -10.11 -2.56 13.02
CA HIS A 130 -8.67 -2.63 12.93
C HIS A 130 -8.21 -3.52 11.77
N ALA A 131 -8.83 -4.68 11.59
CA ALA A 131 -8.57 -5.56 10.46
C ALA A 131 -8.89 -4.87 9.12
N LEU A 132 -9.99 -4.12 9.04
CA LEU A 132 -10.34 -3.36 7.84
C LEU A 132 -9.31 -2.26 7.54
N ALA A 133 -8.98 -1.43 8.54
CA ALA A 133 -8.04 -0.32 8.39
C ALA A 133 -6.63 -0.80 8.00
N THR A 134 -6.12 -1.84 8.67
CA THR A 134 -4.81 -2.44 8.35
C THR A 134 -4.79 -3.05 6.96
N SER A 135 -5.85 -3.74 6.55
CA SER A 135 -5.95 -4.30 5.19
C SER A 135 -5.95 -3.21 4.11
N GLN A 136 -6.62 -2.08 4.35
CA GLN A 136 -6.63 -0.94 3.44
C GLN A 136 -5.26 -0.27 3.35
N ALA A 137 -4.58 -0.08 4.48
CA ALA A 137 -3.23 0.48 4.53
C ALA A 137 -2.22 -0.41 3.77
N GLU A 138 -2.24 -1.72 4.00
CA GLU A 138 -1.37 -2.69 3.32
C GLU A 138 -1.61 -2.69 1.81
N ARG A 139 -2.88 -2.62 1.37
CA ARG A 139 -3.24 -2.50 -0.06
C ARG A 139 -2.70 -1.21 -0.67
N SER A 140 -2.89 -0.07 0.00
CA SER A 140 -2.41 1.22 -0.47
C SER A 140 -0.89 1.24 -0.62
N PHE A 141 -0.16 0.71 0.37
CA PHE A 141 1.29 0.61 0.34
C PHE A 141 1.79 -0.24 -0.83
N HIS A 142 1.20 -1.43 -1.04
CA HIS A 142 1.58 -2.28 -2.16
C HIS A 142 1.23 -1.68 -3.53
N GLN A 143 0.09 -0.99 -3.66
CA GLN A 143 -0.24 -0.30 -4.90
C GLN A 143 0.75 0.84 -5.18
N ALA A 144 1.14 1.61 -4.15
CA ALA A 144 2.17 2.63 -4.28
C ALA A 144 3.52 2.04 -4.72
N GLN A 145 3.96 0.93 -4.10
CA GLN A 145 5.20 0.24 -4.46
C GLN A 145 5.16 -0.28 -5.92
N ARG A 146 4.02 -0.79 -6.39
CA ARG A 146 3.84 -1.20 -7.80
C ARG A 146 3.93 -0.02 -8.75
N SER A 147 3.25 1.08 -8.44
CA SER A 147 3.33 2.30 -9.26
C SER A 147 4.76 2.82 -9.34
N MET A 148 5.51 2.80 -8.23
CA MET A 148 6.94 3.15 -8.22
C MET A 148 7.76 2.20 -9.11
N ALA A 149 7.54 0.89 -9.01
CA ALA A 149 8.24 -0.09 -9.84
C ALA A 149 7.94 0.07 -11.34
N VAL A 150 6.68 0.33 -11.69
CA VAL A 150 6.27 0.61 -13.08
C VAL A 150 6.91 1.90 -13.57
N GLY A 151 6.88 2.98 -12.78
CA GLY A 151 7.52 4.25 -13.12
C GLY A 151 9.04 4.09 -13.33
N PHE A 152 9.71 3.33 -12.48
CA PHE A 152 11.12 3.01 -12.62
C PHE A 152 11.42 2.21 -13.90
N ALA A 153 10.61 1.20 -14.22
CA ALA A 153 10.78 0.42 -15.43
C ALA A 153 10.64 1.28 -16.71
N VAL A 154 9.67 2.19 -16.75
CA VAL A 154 9.51 3.15 -17.86
C VAL A 154 10.76 4.02 -18.02
N LEU A 155 11.32 4.49 -16.91
CA LEU A 155 12.54 5.30 -16.91
C LEU A 155 13.74 4.51 -17.46
N VAL A 156 13.92 3.24 -17.06
CA VAL A 156 14.97 2.37 -17.59
C VAL A 156 14.81 2.16 -19.10
N ILE A 157 13.59 1.92 -19.59
CA ILE A 157 13.33 1.77 -21.03
C ILE A 157 13.71 3.06 -21.79
N ALA A 158 13.31 4.23 -21.27
CA ALA A 158 13.64 5.50 -21.90
C ALA A 158 15.16 5.70 -22.01
N VAL A 159 15.92 5.40 -20.95
CA VAL A 159 17.39 5.50 -20.95
C VAL A 159 18.01 4.58 -22.00
N VAL A 160 17.54 3.33 -22.11
CA VAL A 160 18.03 2.37 -23.10
C VAL A 160 17.75 2.85 -24.53
N VAL A 161 16.54 3.35 -24.80
CA VAL A 161 16.18 3.87 -26.13
C VAL A 161 17.05 5.06 -26.53
N VAL A 162 17.31 5.98 -25.59
CA VAL A 162 18.20 7.13 -25.83
C VAL A 162 19.62 6.69 -26.12
N ALA A 163 20.18 5.81 -25.29
CA ALA A 163 21.55 5.32 -25.44
C ALA A 163 21.80 4.66 -26.81
N CYS A 164 20.76 4.08 -27.42
CA CYS A 164 20.88 3.34 -28.67
C CYS A 164 20.50 4.12 -29.94
N THR A 165 19.79 5.24 -29.84
CA THR A 165 19.30 5.96 -31.03
C THR A 165 20.31 6.94 -31.62
N GLY A 166 21.28 7.43 -30.83
CA GLY A 166 22.30 8.39 -31.28
C GLY A 166 21.74 9.74 -31.78
N SER A 167 20.43 9.97 -31.67
CA SER A 167 19.74 11.16 -32.17
C SER A 167 19.63 12.20 -31.06
N LEU A 168 20.19 13.39 -31.30
CA LEU A 168 20.12 14.51 -30.36
C LEU A 168 18.68 14.86 -29.97
N VAL A 169 17.75 14.81 -30.93
CA VAL A 169 16.33 15.14 -30.71
C VAL A 169 15.71 14.13 -29.75
N VAL A 170 15.94 12.83 -29.96
CA VAL A 170 15.42 11.77 -29.08
C VAL A 170 16.00 11.88 -27.68
N THR A 171 17.30 12.17 -27.58
CA THR A 171 17.99 12.39 -26.30
C THR A 171 17.39 13.55 -25.52
N ILE A 172 17.15 14.70 -26.17
CA ILE A 172 16.57 15.88 -25.53
C ILE A 172 15.14 15.59 -25.06
N THR A 173 14.29 15.02 -25.93
CA THR A 173 12.90 14.72 -25.56
C THR A 173 12.82 13.74 -24.39
N ALA A 174 13.63 12.67 -24.43
CA ALA A 174 13.65 11.70 -23.35
C ALA A 174 14.24 12.26 -22.05
N ALA A 175 15.23 13.17 -22.12
CA ALA A 175 15.74 13.87 -20.95
C ALA A 175 14.64 14.71 -20.28
N VAL A 176 13.87 15.47 -21.06
CA VAL A 176 12.74 16.27 -20.55
C VAL A 176 11.68 15.38 -19.90
N VAL A 177 11.28 14.29 -20.58
CA VAL A 177 10.32 13.32 -20.04
C VAL A 177 10.85 12.68 -18.76
N GLY A 178 12.14 12.32 -18.72
CA GLY A 178 12.80 11.76 -17.54
C GLY A 178 12.78 12.71 -16.35
N VAL A 179 13.11 13.99 -16.56
CA VAL A 179 13.08 15.02 -15.51
C VAL A 179 11.67 15.24 -14.97
N ILE A 180 10.67 15.38 -15.86
CA ILE A 180 9.27 15.54 -15.45
C ILE A 180 8.78 14.30 -14.68
N GLY A 181 9.11 13.10 -15.16
CA GLY A 181 8.77 11.85 -14.50
C GLY A 181 9.39 11.71 -13.12
N ALA A 182 10.68 12.06 -12.98
CA ALA A 182 11.38 12.06 -11.70
C ALA A 182 10.77 13.08 -10.72
N ALA A 183 10.45 14.29 -11.19
CA ALA A 183 9.81 15.32 -10.38
C ALA A 183 8.42 14.88 -9.88
N LEU A 184 7.61 14.27 -10.75
CA LEU A 184 6.30 13.72 -10.37
C LEU A 184 6.44 12.56 -9.37
N ALA A 185 7.38 11.65 -9.59
CA ALA A 185 7.64 10.55 -8.67
C ALA A 185 8.08 11.06 -7.29
N ALA A 186 8.93 12.08 -7.23
CA ALA A 186 9.36 12.72 -5.99
C ALA A 186 8.20 13.43 -5.27
N LEU A 187 7.33 14.14 -6.01
CA LEU A 187 6.14 14.79 -5.46
C LEU A 187 5.17 13.77 -4.87
N LEU A 188 4.89 12.69 -5.60
CA LEU A 188 4.02 11.61 -5.14
C LEU A 188 4.61 10.94 -3.90
N GLY A 189 5.90 10.57 -3.93
CA GLY A 189 6.60 9.98 -2.79
C GLY A 189 6.51 10.85 -1.53
N ARG A 190 6.74 12.16 -1.68
CA ARG A 190 6.63 13.14 -0.58
C ARG A 190 5.20 13.22 -0.04
N SER A 191 4.20 13.21 -0.91
CA SER A 191 2.79 13.24 -0.49
C SER A 191 2.40 11.98 0.28
N PHE A 192 2.77 10.80 -0.23
CA PHE A 192 2.50 9.52 0.44
C PHE A 192 3.15 9.43 1.82
N LEU A 193 4.42 9.85 1.94
CA LEU A 193 5.12 9.87 3.23
C LEU A 193 4.43 10.81 4.23
N ARG A 194 4.04 12.02 3.80
CA ARG A 194 3.30 12.95 4.66
C ARG A 194 1.96 12.40 5.14
N THR A 195 1.21 11.73 4.26
CA THR A 195 -0.07 11.12 4.64
C THR A 195 0.13 9.96 5.62
N GLN A 196 1.18 9.16 5.43
CA GLN A 196 1.56 8.08 6.35
C GLN A 196 1.92 8.63 7.73
N GLU A 197 2.78 9.65 7.80
CA GLU A 197 3.16 10.33 9.04
C GLU A 197 1.95 10.88 9.79
N ALA A 198 1.08 11.62 9.10
CA ALA A 198 -0.13 12.19 9.70
C ALA A 198 -1.10 11.10 10.20
N THR A 199 -1.17 9.96 9.51
CA THR A 199 -2.01 8.83 9.93
C THR A 199 -1.42 8.13 11.14
N ALA A 200 -0.10 7.90 11.16
CA ALA A 200 0.61 7.31 12.29
C ALA A 200 0.49 8.18 13.55
N GLU A 201 0.59 9.51 13.41
CA GLU A 201 0.42 10.46 14.51
C GLU A 201 -1.02 10.41 15.06
N ARG A 202 -2.03 10.40 14.19
CA ARG A 202 -3.43 10.21 14.62
C ARG A 202 -3.67 8.86 15.30
N LEU A 203 -3.04 7.79 14.81
CA LEU A 203 -3.14 6.46 15.42
C LEU A 203 -2.55 6.47 16.83
N ARG A 204 -1.40 7.11 17.01
CA ARG A 204 -0.74 7.27 18.32
C ARG A 204 -1.67 8.00 19.30
N LEU A 205 -2.23 9.13 18.87
CA LEU A 205 -3.19 9.89 19.68
C LEU A 205 -4.44 9.07 20.04
N TYR A 206 -4.96 8.29 19.09
CA TYR A 206 -6.11 7.41 19.33
C TYR A 206 -5.80 6.32 20.37
N PHE A 207 -4.56 5.79 20.43
CA PHE A 207 -4.16 4.79 21.42
C PHE A 207 -3.79 5.37 22.79
N GLU A 208 -3.41 6.65 22.87
CA GLU A 208 -3.18 7.32 24.17
C GLU A 208 -4.50 7.56 24.93
N GLN A 209 -5.60 7.77 24.23
CA GLN A 209 -6.92 8.05 24.81
C GLN A 209 -7.52 6.91 25.68
N PRO A 210 -7.55 5.63 25.26
CA PRO A 210 -8.06 4.53 26.10
C PRO A 210 -7.21 4.26 27.34
N PHE A 211 -5.91 4.62 27.32
CA PHE A 211 -5.08 4.53 28.52
C PHE A 211 -5.57 5.46 29.63
N ALA A 212 -5.96 6.70 29.28
CA ALA A 212 -6.55 7.63 30.23
C ALA A 212 -7.84 7.08 30.84
N PHE A 213 -8.69 6.47 30.02
CA PHE A 213 -9.93 5.84 30.47
C PHE A 213 -9.68 4.63 31.39
N SER A 214 -8.69 3.79 31.09
CA SER A 214 -8.32 2.65 31.94
C SER A 214 -7.80 3.09 33.31
N ARG A 215 -7.05 4.20 33.39
CA ARG A 215 -6.61 4.78 34.66
C ARG A 215 -7.79 5.30 35.47
N GLN A 216 -8.76 5.94 34.82
CA GLN A 216 -9.99 6.41 35.46
C GLN A 216 -10.82 5.27 36.04
N LEU A 217 -11.05 4.20 35.27
CA LEU A 217 -11.74 3.00 35.75
C LEU A 217 -10.98 2.28 36.87
N SER A 218 -9.65 2.25 36.80
CA SER A 218 -8.82 1.66 37.86
C SER A 218 -8.90 2.48 39.15
N ALA A 219 -8.93 3.81 39.04
CA ALA A 219 -9.10 4.69 40.18
C ALA A 219 -10.51 4.57 40.80
N GLU A 220 -11.54 4.42 39.97
CA GLU A 220 -12.91 4.14 40.44
C GLU A 220 -12.99 2.80 41.20
N ARG A 221 -12.33 1.75 40.71
CA ARG A 221 -12.26 0.46 41.41
C ARG A 221 -11.51 0.56 42.73
N LEU A 222 -10.38 1.28 42.77
CA LEU A 222 -9.64 1.53 44.01
C LEU A 222 -10.52 2.29 45.01
N LEU A 223 -11.28 3.29 44.57
CA LEU A 223 -12.24 4.03 45.40
C LEU A 223 -13.34 3.15 46.02
N ILE A 224 -13.71 2.04 45.39
CA ILE A 224 -14.68 1.07 45.95
C ILE A 224 -14.08 0.27 47.12
N LEU A 225 -12.76 0.17 47.21
CA LEU A 225 -12.07 -0.56 48.26
C LEU A 225 -11.74 0.29 49.49
N LEU A 226 -11.92 1.62 49.43
CA LEU A 226 -11.70 2.51 50.57
C LEU A 226 -12.92 2.55 51.52
N GLU A 227 -12.64 2.68 52.82
CA GLU A 227 -13.65 2.91 53.85
C GLU A 227 -14.36 4.26 53.65
N ALA A 228 -15.59 4.39 54.17
CA ALA A 228 -16.48 5.51 53.88
C ALA A 228 -15.90 6.89 54.26
N GLU A 229 -15.09 6.96 55.32
CA GLU A 229 -14.42 8.20 55.74
C GLU A 229 -13.35 8.66 54.73
N ASP A 230 -12.50 7.74 54.27
CA ASP A 230 -11.41 8.06 53.33
C ASP A 230 -11.89 8.26 51.89
N ARG A 231 -13.02 7.65 51.53
CA ARG A 231 -13.60 7.71 50.20
C ARG A 231 -13.97 9.13 49.79
N ALA A 232 -14.55 9.92 50.69
CA ALA A 232 -14.97 11.29 50.40
C ALA A 232 -13.79 12.27 50.22
N ALA A 233 -12.64 11.97 50.85
CA ALA A 233 -11.39 12.70 50.63
C ALA A 233 -10.76 12.29 49.29
N ALA A 234 -10.63 10.98 49.04
CA ALA A 234 -10.05 10.44 47.82
C ALA A 234 -10.84 10.82 46.55
N VAL A 235 -12.18 10.86 46.60
CA VAL A 235 -13.02 11.34 45.47
C VAL A 235 -12.75 12.81 45.18
N ARG A 236 -12.60 13.65 46.21
CA ARG A 236 -12.29 15.08 46.03
C ARG A 236 -10.93 15.30 45.39
N ASP A 237 -9.94 14.53 45.82
CA ASP A 237 -8.60 14.58 45.23
C ASP A 237 -8.59 14.05 43.80
N LEU A 238 -9.37 13.01 43.50
CA LEU A 238 -9.54 12.50 42.15
C LEU A 238 -10.21 13.53 41.23
N ILE A 239 -11.31 14.14 41.66
CA ILE A 239 -12.01 15.19 40.89
C ILE A 239 -11.05 16.36 40.66
N ARG A 240 -10.31 16.79 41.69
CA ARG A 240 -9.30 17.84 41.56
C ARG A 240 -8.24 17.46 40.54
N ALA A 241 -7.67 16.25 40.63
CA ALA A 241 -6.67 15.74 39.70
C ALA A 241 -7.19 15.69 38.25
N VAL A 242 -8.43 15.24 38.03
CA VAL A 242 -9.06 15.20 36.70
C VAL A 242 -9.31 16.60 36.16
N MET A 243 -9.75 17.56 36.99
CA MET A 243 -9.97 18.94 36.55
C MET A 243 -8.66 19.70 36.30
N THR A 244 -7.58 19.35 36.99
CA THR A 244 -6.24 19.91 36.77
C THR A 244 -5.44 19.21 35.70
N MET A 245 -5.87 18.01 35.27
CA MET A 245 -5.31 17.31 34.11
C MET A 245 -5.73 18.08 32.86
N GLN A 246 -5.08 19.23 32.64
CA GLN A 246 -5.06 19.85 31.33
C GLN A 246 -4.51 18.79 30.37
N LEU A 247 -5.33 18.40 29.40
CA LEU A 247 -4.81 17.85 28.16
C LEU A 247 -3.83 18.92 27.65
N GLU A 248 -2.53 18.74 27.91
CA GLU A 248 -1.56 19.64 27.30
C GLU A 248 -1.89 19.68 25.81
N PRO A 249 -2.05 20.87 25.22
CA PRO A 249 -2.14 20.98 23.77
C PRO A 249 -0.87 20.29 23.27
N VAL A 250 -1.03 19.14 22.63
CA VAL A 250 0.11 18.38 22.09
C VAL A 250 0.82 19.36 21.17
N GLU A 251 1.99 19.84 21.60
CA GLU A 251 2.81 20.73 20.80
C GLU A 251 3.01 19.98 19.49
N PRO A 252 2.59 20.52 18.32
CA PRO A 252 2.72 19.81 17.07
C PRO A 252 4.18 19.41 16.97
N VAL A 253 4.45 18.10 16.79
CA VAL A 253 5.80 17.56 16.73
C VAL A 253 6.62 18.49 15.87
N LYS A 254 7.52 19.26 16.50
CA LYS A 254 8.39 20.21 15.79
C LYS A 254 9.14 19.36 14.80
N ARG A 255 8.74 19.43 13.52
CA ARG A 255 9.37 18.73 12.40
C ARG A 255 10.86 18.84 12.64
N GLY A 256 11.50 17.71 12.93
CA GLY A 256 12.95 17.67 13.02
C GLY A 256 13.47 18.36 11.77
N ARG A 257 14.27 19.42 11.95
CA ARG A 257 14.88 20.16 10.84
C ARG A 257 15.47 19.12 9.91
N HIS A 258 14.84 18.93 8.75
CA HIS A 258 15.47 18.19 7.68
C HIS A 258 16.80 18.90 7.46
N SER A 259 17.87 18.15 7.74
CA SER A 259 19.24 18.51 7.40
C SER A 259 19.23 19.12 6.02
N SER A 260 19.67 20.37 5.95
CA SER A 260 20.05 21.06 4.73
C SER A 260 20.92 20.11 3.91
N VAL A 261 20.35 19.57 2.84
CA VAL A 261 21.12 18.98 1.75
C VAL A 261 21.87 20.17 1.14
N PRO A 262 23.21 20.18 1.14
CA PRO A 262 23.96 21.22 0.45
C PRO A 262 23.73 21.09 -1.05
N ASP A 263 23.53 22.25 -1.70
CA ASP A 263 23.36 22.41 -3.15
C ASP A 263 24.55 21.86 -3.96
#